data_AF-A0A3D0W4F3-F1
#
_entry.id   AF-A0A3D0W4F3-F1
#
_cell.length_a   1.000
_cell.length_b   1.000
_cell.length_c   1.000
_cell.angle_alpha   90.00
_cell.angle_beta   90.00
_cell.angle_gamma   90.00
#
_symmetry.space_group_name_H-M   'P 1'
#
loop_
_entity.id
_entity.type
_entity.pdbx_description
1 polymer ?
#
loop_
_entity_poly.entity_id
_entity_poly.type
_entity_poly.pdbx_seq_one_letter_code
_entity_poly.pdbx_strand_id
1 'polypeptide(L)'
;KLFRNIKKDVIGSRLSMRLVISFTLMAVIPGLIVYLVSVNFLTRSIESWFNVKVESALDGGLKLGQKALDIMLTDLELKAERMALTLSSMPTTSQYGALSDLREKSGVQDATIISDQGKIIAVSSNDAESFLPALPTLIQLKQAENNIYGKIEPITNKGLYLRVLAPINEASVSNEKLILQILQPVPDSLSTIAESVQTVFQDYHKLSYSRDSLKVIFSITLTLVLMLAILTAVAIG
;
A
#
# COMPACT_ATOMS: atom_id res chain seq x y z
N LYS A 1 -27.12 -58.43 -8.55
CA LYS A 1 -27.98 -59.65 -8.46
C LYS A 1 -28.64 -59.87 -7.08
N LEU A 2 -28.33 -59.08 -6.04
CA LEU A 2 -28.85 -59.24 -4.67
C LEU A 2 -30.25 -58.65 -4.40
N PHE A 3 -30.61 -57.52 -5.02
CA PHE A 3 -31.92 -56.88 -4.78
C PHE A 3 -33.14 -57.70 -5.23
N ARG A 4 -32.93 -58.70 -6.10
CA ARG A 4 -34.02 -59.45 -6.74
C ARG A 4 -34.43 -60.70 -5.96
N ASN A 5 -33.69 -61.09 -4.93
CA ASN A 5 -34.00 -62.26 -4.09
C ASN A 5 -34.75 -61.92 -2.79
N ILE A 6 -35.01 -60.63 -2.53
CA ILE A 6 -35.69 -60.14 -1.31
C ILE A 6 -37.16 -60.64 -1.23
N LYS A 7 -37.75 -61.07 -2.35
CA LYS A 7 -39.16 -61.47 -2.42
C LYS A 7 -39.43 -62.96 -2.17
N LYS A 8 -38.40 -63.75 -1.85
CA LYS A 8 -38.58 -65.16 -1.44
C LYS A 8 -37.87 -65.33 -0.09
N ASP A 9 -38.64 -65.57 0.97
CA ASP A 9 -38.16 -65.85 2.32
C ASP A 9 -37.21 -67.07 2.35
N VAL A 10 -35.94 -66.85 1.99
CA VAL A 10 -34.88 -67.84 2.16
C VAL A 10 -34.28 -67.63 3.54
N ILE A 11 -34.41 -68.64 4.40
CA ILE A 11 -33.81 -68.73 5.75
C ILE A 11 -32.29 -68.53 5.61
N GLY A 12 -31.82 -67.31 5.84
CA GLY A 12 -30.42 -66.92 5.62
C GLY A 12 -30.25 -65.47 5.18
N SER A 13 -31.24 -64.89 4.48
CA SER A 13 -31.18 -63.50 4.00
C SER A 13 -30.99 -62.47 5.13
N ARG A 14 -31.57 -62.73 6.32
CA ARG A 14 -31.43 -61.81 7.47
C ARG A 14 -30.02 -61.83 8.07
N LEU A 15 -29.35 -62.98 8.05
CA LEU A 15 -27.98 -63.14 8.55
C LEU A 15 -26.97 -62.51 7.56
N SER A 16 -27.15 -62.78 6.26
CA SER A 16 -26.33 -62.16 5.21
C SER A 16 -26.48 -60.64 5.17
N MET A 17 -27.69 -60.11 5.35
CA MET A 17 -27.94 -58.66 5.41
C MET A 17 -27.21 -58.02 6.59
N ARG A 18 -27.26 -58.64 7.77
CA ARG A 18 -26.56 -58.13 8.96
C ARG A 18 -25.05 -58.10 8.72
N LEU A 19 -24.49 -59.13 8.09
CA LEU A 19 -23.06 -59.18 7.77
C LEU A 19 -22.65 -58.08 6.77
N VAL A 20 -23.41 -57.92 5.68
CA VAL A 20 -23.15 -56.89 4.66
C VAL A 20 -23.25 -55.48 5.24
N ILE A 21 -24.25 -55.21 6.09
CA ILE A 21 -24.39 -53.92 6.78
C ILE A 21 -23.19 -53.66 7.67
N SER A 22 -22.75 -54.65 8.48
CA SER A 22 -21.59 -54.51 9.35
C SER A 22 -20.30 -54.24 8.56
N PHE A 23 -20.06 -54.96 7.45
CA PHE A 23 -18.90 -54.71 6.59
C PHE A 23 -18.94 -53.34 5.92
N THR A 24 -20.11 -52.91 5.44
CA THR A 24 -20.28 -51.60 4.81
C THR A 24 -20.03 -50.47 5.80
N LEU A 25 -20.58 -50.56 7.02
CA LEU A 25 -20.34 -49.57 8.07
C LEU A 25 -18.86 -49.52 8.48
N MET A 26 -18.21 -50.67 8.60
CA MET A 26 -16.80 -50.77 8.96
C MET A 26 -15.87 -50.15 7.90
N ALA A 27 -16.26 -50.17 6.62
CA ALA A 27 -15.52 -49.54 5.53
C ALA A 27 -15.82 -48.03 5.40
N VAL A 28 -17.08 -47.62 5.55
CA VAL A 28 -17.52 -46.23 5.28
C VAL A 28 -17.22 -45.30 6.45
N ILE A 29 -17.42 -45.73 7.69
CA ILE A 29 -17.25 -44.88 8.88
C ILE A 29 -15.83 -44.30 8.98
N PRO A 30 -14.74 -45.09 8.85
CA PRO A 30 -13.39 -44.54 8.93
C PRO A 30 -13.10 -43.52 7.82
N GLY A 31 -13.56 -43.78 6.59
CA GLY A 31 -13.39 -42.86 5.46
C GLY A 31 -14.12 -41.53 5.66
N LEU A 32 -15.31 -41.57 6.26
CA LEU A 32 -16.09 -40.37 6.56
C LEU A 32 -15.45 -39.53 7.67
N ILE A 33 -14.86 -40.18 8.68
CA ILE A 33 -14.10 -39.50 9.74
C ILE A 33 -12.87 -38.80 9.15
N VAL A 34 -12.08 -39.51 8.33
CA VAL A 34 -10.91 -38.91 7.66
C VAL A 34 -11.33 -37.74 6.78
N TYR A 35 -12.40 -37.88 5.99
CA TYR A 35 -12.95 -36.80 5.17
C TYR A 35 -13.31 -35.55 6.00
N LEU A 36 -14.08 -35.74 7.08
CA LEU A 36 -14.50 -34.63 7.95
C LEU A 36 -13.29 -33.94 8.62
N VAL A 37 -12.33 -34.72 9.11
CA VAL A 37 -11.10 -34.20 9.71
C VAL A 37 -10.25 -33.47 8.67
N SER A 38 -10.08 -34.02 7.47
CA SER A 38 -9.35 -33.38 6.37
C SER A 38 -10.00 -32.07 5.94
N VAL A 39 -11.33 -32.02 5.81
CA VAL A 39 -12.05 -30.78 5.48
C VAL A 39 -11.91 -29.75 6.60
N ASN A 40 -12.11 -30.14 7.86
CA ASN A 40 -11.99 -29.23 9.01
C ASN A 40 -10.55 -28.70 9.14
N PHE A 41 -9.57 -29.58 9.00
CA PHE A 41 -8.14 -29.25 9.03
C PHE A 41 -7.73 -28.39 7.84
N LEU A 42 -8.20 -28.64 6.61
CA LEU A 42 -7.94 -27.79 5.45
C LEU A 42 -8.54 -26.39 5.63
N THR A 43 -9.79 -26.32 6.08
CA THR A 43 -10.50 -25.05 6.25
C THR A 43 -9.83 -24.17 7.31
N ARG A 44 -9.27 -24.77 8.37
CA ARG A 44 -8.60 -24.04 9.47
C ARG A 44 -7.10 -23.86 9.29
N SER A 45 -6.39 -24.82 8.68
CA SER A 45 -4.93 -24.77 8.54
C SER A 45 -4.47 -23.84 7.42
N ILE A 46 -5.30 -23.58 6.41
CA ILE A 46 -5.02 -22.54 5.41
C ILE A 46 -5.11 -21.14 6.03
N GLU A 47 -6.05 -20.94 6.96
CA GLU A 47 -6.21 -19.67 7.68
C GLU A 47 -5.00 -19.36 8.58
N SER A 48 -4.37 -20.38 9.17
CA SER A 48 -3.35 -20.20 10.21
C SER A 48 -1.92 -19.93 9.69
N TRP A 49 -1.56 -20.40 8.49
CA TRP A 49 -0.19 -20.22 7.97
C TRP A 49 -0.07 -19.06 6.97
N PHE A 50 -1.19 -18.57 6.42
CA PHE A 50 -1.18 -17.48 5.45
C PHE A 50 -1.63 -16.12 5.99
N ASN A 51 -2.15 -16.05 7.21
CA ASN A 51 -2.60 -14.78 7.80
C ASN A 51 -1.51 -14.05 8.61
N VAL A 52 -0.26 -14.53 8.61
CA VAL A 52 0.77 -13.99 9.54
C VAL A 52 2.10 -13.59 8.88
N LYS A 53 2.28 -13.72 7.56
CA LYS A 53 3.38 -13.04 6.86
C LYS A 53 3.08 -12.96 5.36
N VAL A 54 3.25 -11.78 4.80
CA VAL A 54 3.33 -11.40 3.37
C VAL A 54 2.23 -10.47 2.86
N GLU A 55 0.96 -10.53 3.30
CA GLU A 55 -0.03 -9.49 2.90
C GLU A 55 -0.01 -8.24 3.81
N SER A 56 0.44 -8.39 5.07
CA SER A 56 0.43 -7.31 6.09
C SER A 56 1.74 -6.49 6.16
N ALA A 57 2.82 -6.98 5.52
CA ALA A 57 4.09 -6.25 5.46
C ALA A 57 4.14 -5.22 4.31
N LEU A 58 3.40 -5.46 3.22
CA LEU A 58 3.40 -4.57 2.05
C LEU A 58 2.41 -3.41 2.21
N ASP A 59 1.16 -3.64 2.63
CA ASP A 59 0.20 -2.55 2.95
C ASP A 59 0.66 -1.72 4.16
N GLY A 60 1.23 -2.39 5.18
CA GLY A 60 1.87 -1.71 6.31
C GLY A 60 3.08 -0.87 5.89
N GLY A 61 3.91 -1.38 4.98
CA GLY A 61 5.06 -0.65 4.42
C GLY A 61 4.66 0.55 3.56
N LEU A 62 3.63 0.43 2.72
CA LEU A 62 3.10 1.52 1.90
C LEU A 62 2.50 2.64 2.77
N LYS A 63 1.64 2.29 3.74
CA LYS A 63 1.06 3.27 4.67
C LYS A 63 2.12 3.93 5.53
N LEU A 64 3.14 3.18 5.97
CA LEU A 64 4.28 3.73 6.70
C LEU A 64 5.10 4.68 5.83
N GLY A 65 5.34 4.34 4.55
CA GLY A 65 6.03 5.20 3.59
C GLY A 65 5.27 6.50 3.31
N GLN A 66 3.96 6.42 3.08
CA GLN A 66 3.10 7.61 2.95
C GLN A 66 3.14 8.46 4.21
N LYS A 67 3.02 7.83 5.40
CA LYS A 67 3.09 8.56 6.66
C LYS A 67 4.45 9.22 6.89
N ALA A 68 5.53 8.56 6.49
CA ALA A 68 6.88 9.12 6.55
C ALA A 68 7.00 10.34 5.63
N LEU A 69 6.50 10.25 4.39
CA LEU A 69 6.47 11.38 3.46
C LEU A 69 5.64 12.56 4.00
N ASP A 70 4.48 12.30 4.59
CA ASP A 70 3.65 13.34 5.24
C ASP A 70 4.41 14.02 6.39
N ILE A 71 5.08 13.23 7.26
CA ILE A 71 5.88 13.76 8.36
C ILE A 71 7.04 14.63 7.82
N MET A 72 7.71 14.18 6.76
CA MET A 72 8.78 14.94 6.12
C MET A 72 8.25 16.24 5.50
N LEU A 73 7.07 16.22 4.89
CA LEU A 73 6.45 17.42 4.32
C LEU A 73 6.11 18.42 5.41
N THR A 74 5.46 17.97 6.51
CA THR A 74 5.14 18.83 7.65
C THR A 74 6.38 19.41 8.32
N ASP A 75 7.45 18.64 8.48
CA ASP A 75 8.73 19.16 9.00
C ASP A 75 9.32 20.23 8.08
N LEU A 76 9.24 20.03 6.76
CA LEU A 76 9.70 20.99 5.78
C LEU A 76 8.84 22.27 5.77
N GLU A 77 7.53 22.16 5.96
CA GLU A 77 6.61 23.29 6.13
C GLU A 77 6.98 24.14 7.35
N LEU A 78 7.24 23.49 8.50
CA LEU A 78 7.68 24.19 9.72
C LEU A 78 9.06 24.87 9.55
N LYS A 79 9.97 24.25 8.80
CA LYS A 79 11.26 24.88 8.45
C LYS A 79 11.06 26.09 7.56
N ALA A 80 10.22 25.97 6.52
CA ALA A 80 9.91 27.06 5.60
C ALA A 80 9.25 28.23 6.33
N GLU A 81 8.32 27.97 7.24
CA GLU A 81 7.68 28.98 8.07
C GLU A 81 8.71 29.77 8.88
N ARG A 82 9.59 29.07 9.62
CA ARG A 82 10.62 29.72 10.45
C ARG A 82 11.60 30.53 9.60
N MET A 83 12.00 30.01 8.45
CA MET A 83 12.86 30.73 7.50
C MET A 83 12.15 31.97 6.95
N ALA A 84 10.90 31.85 6.51
CA ALA A 84 10.10 32.97 6.00
C ALA A 84 9.88 34.06 7.05
N LEU A 85 9.59 33.69 8.30
CA LEU A 85 9.46 34.62 9.43
C LEU A 85 10.78 35.35 9.74
N THR A 86 11.90 34.64 9.65
CA THR A 86 13.23 35.24 9.84
C THR A 86 13.54 36.23 8.72
N LEU A 87 13.26 35.85 7.46
CA LEU A 87 13.45 36.71 6.30
C LEU A 87 12.53 37.94 6.35
N SER A 88 11.26 37.79 6.76
CA SER A 88 10.31 38.89 6.83
C SER A 88 10.67 39.93 7.90
N SER A 89 11.46 39.54 8.91
CA SER A 89 11.99 40.45 9.93
C SER A 89 13.21 41.26 9.48
N MET A 90 13.79 40.90 8.33
CA MET A 90 15.00 41.52 7.78
C MET A 90 14.67 42.46 6.61
N PRO A 91 15.47 43.53 6.40
CA PRO A 91 15.38 44.33 5.18
C PRO A 91 15.65 43.48 3.93
N THR A 92 14.95 43.77 2.83
CA THR A 92 15.02 43.01 1.57
C THR A 92 16.46 42.82 1.05
N THR A 93 17.33 43.81 1.21
CA THR A 93 18.75 43.72 0.80
C THR A 93 19.55 42.69 1.60
N SER A 94 19.19 42.47 2.86
CA SER A 94 19.88 41.52 3.76
C SER A 94 19.31 40.11 3.65
N GLN A 95 18.05 39.96 3.24
CA GLN A 95 17.40 38.66 3.03
C GLN A 95 18.17 37.78 2.06
N TYR A 96 18.74 38.36 0.99
CA TYR A 96 19.46 37.61 -0.03
C TYR A 96 20.75 36.95 0.49
N GLY A 97 21.52 37.68 1.30
CA GLY A 97 22.73 37.14 1.93
C GLY A 97 22.40 36.13 3.02
N ALA A 98 21.34 36.38 3.80
CA ALA A 98 20.90 35.49 4.86
C ALA A 98 20.30 34.18 4.35
N LEU A 99 19.82 34.12 3.10
CA LEU A 99 19.20 32.93 2.51
C LEU A 99 20.13 31.71 2.56
N SER A 100 21.42 31.90 2.26
CA SER A 100 22.39 30.79 2.27
C SER A 100 22.60 30.24 3.68
N ASP A 101 22.79 31.13 4.66
CA ASP A 101 22.97 30.74 6.06
C ASP A 101 21.73 30.04 6.61
N LEU A 102 20.53 30.53 6.26
CA LEU A 102 19.27 29.93 6.69
C LEU A 102 19.08 28.54 6.06
N ARG A 103 19.39 28.40 4.76
CA ARG A 103 19.33 27.11 4.07
C ARG A 103 20.22 26.08 4.74
N GLU A 104 21.47 26.46 5.02
CA GLU A 104 22.45 25.60 5.68
C GLU A 104 22.02 25.23 7.11
N LYS A 105 21.59 26.20 7.92
CA LYS A 105 21.10 25.98 9.30
C LYS A 105 19.86 25.11 9.36
N SER A 106 18.94 25.26 8.40
CA SER A 106 17.71 24.46 8.32
C SER A 106 17.94 23.08 7.70
N GLY A 107 19.13 22.83 7.13
CA GLY A 107 19.48 21.55 6.51
C GLY A 107 18.64 21.23 5.28
N VAL A 108 18.21 22.25 4.53
CA VAL A 108 17.38 22.06 3.33
C VAL A 108 18.24 22.10 2.08
N GLN A 109 17.88 21.31 1.06
CA GLN A 109 18.71 21.17 -0.14
C GLN A 109 18.77 22.47 -0.95
N ASP A 110 17.60 23.02 -1.32
CA ASP A 110 17.50 24.27 -2.08
C ASP A 110 16.54 25.24 -1.41
N ALA A 111 16.89 26.52 -1.44
CA ALA A 111 16.04 27.63 -1.03
C ALA A 111 16.05 28.71 -2.13
N THR A 112 14.88 29.23 -2.47
CA THR A 112 14.74 30.25 -3.53
C THR A 112 13.72 31.28 -3.13
N ILE A 113 14.04 32.56 -3.26
CA ILE A 113 13.08 33.66 -3.09
C ILE A 113 12.53 34.00 -4.47
N ILE A 114 11.21 33.93 -4.60
CA ILE A 114 10.47 34.14 -5.85
C ILE A 114 9.42 35.21 -5.60
N SER A 115 9.21 36.09 -6.56
CA SER A 115 8.08 37.03 -6.54
C SER A 115 6.77 36.31 -6.91
N ASP A 116 5.62 36.87 -6.53
CA ASP A 116 4.28 36.38 -6.92
C ASP A 116 4.06 36.29 -8.44
N GLN A 117 4.89 36.97 -9.23
CA GLN A 117 4.94 36.88 -10.70
C GLN A 117 5.82 35.74 -11.23
N GLY A 118 6.46 34.96 -10.36
CA GLY A 118 7.36 33.88 -10.74
C GLY A 118 8.80 34.32 -11.05
N LYS A 119 9.14 35.58 -10.78
CA LYS A 119 10.50 36.10 -10.96
C LYS A 119 11.42 35.59 -9.84
N ILE A 120 12.53 34.98 -10.19
CA ILE A 120 13.56 34.56 -9.22
C ILE A 120 14.30 35.81 -8.72
N ILE A 121 14.35 35.98 -7.41
CA ILE A 121 15.04 37.09 -6.76
C ILE A 121 16.36 36.64 -6.14
N ALA A 122 16.37 35.49 -5.48
CA ALA A 122 17.58 34.89 -4.91
C ALA A 122 17.50 33.36 -4.91
N VAL A 123 18.64 32.71 -5.05
CA VAL A 123 18.77 31.24 -5.05
C VAL A 123 19.92 30.88 -4.12
N SER A 124 19.70 29.87 -3.27
CA SER A 124 20.76 29.15 -2.57
C SER A 124 20.51 27.66 -2.75
N SER A 125 21.52 26.93 -3.20
CA SER A 125 21.46 25.49 -3.43
C SER A 125 22.68 24.83 -2.81
N ASN A 126 22.51 23.59 -2.35
CA ASN A 126 23.62 22.72 -1.98
C ASN A 126 24.16 21.91 -3.17
N ASP A 127 23.48 21.97 -4.33
CA ASP A 127 23.82 21.25 -5.55
C ASP A 127 24.59 22.19 -6.49
N ALA A 128 25.90 21.96 -6.60
CA ALA A 128 26.79 22.78 -7.42
C ALA A 128 26.49 22.68 -8.93
N GLU A 129 25.81 21.62 -9.38
CA GLU A 129 25.52 21.39 -10.80
C GLU A 129 24.19 22.00 -11.24
N SER A 130 23.30 22.34 -10.29
CA SER A 130 21.96 22.86 -10.59
C SER A 130 21.79 24.31 -10.15
N PHE A 131 22.29 25.25 -10.96
CA PHE A 131 22.09 26.69 -10.72
C PHE A 131 20.65 27.18 -10.89
N LEU A 132 19.80 26.44 -11.60
CA LEU A 132 18.42 26.83 -11.86
C LEU A 132 17.46 26.02 -10.99
N PRO A 133 16.74 26.64 -10.03
CA PRO A 133 15.74 25.94 -9.26
C PRO A 133 14.56 25.55 -10.16
N ALA A 134 13.94 24.41 -9.88
CA ALA A 134 12.67 24.09 -10.51
C ALA A 134 11.64 25.15 -10.12
N LEU A 135 11.07 25.84 -11.09
CA LEU A 135 10.10 26.90 -10.83
C LEU A 135 8.74 26.32 -10.44
N PRO A 136 8.02 26.96 -9.50
CA PRO A 136 6.65 26.60 -9.19
C PRO A 136 5.72 27.11 -10.30
N THR A 137 4.56 26.47 -10.44
CA THR A 137 3.50 26.95 -11.33
C THR A 137 2.82 28.20 -10.75
N LEU A 138 2.21 29.01 -11.62
CA LEU A 138 1.44 30.18 -11.18
C LEU A 138 0.30 29.82 -10.20
N ILE A 139 -0.29 28.62 -10.34
CA ILE A 139 -1.34 28.13 -9.44
C ILE A 139 -0.76 27.91 -8.04
N GLN A 140 0.43 27.30 -7.94
CA GLN A 140 1.10 27.07 -6.66
C GLN A 140 1.50 28.40 -5.99
N LEU A 141 1.99 29.38 -6.76
CA LEU A 141 2.29 30.72 -6.25
C LEU A 141 1.03 31.41 -5.70
N LYS A 142 -0.10 31.32 -6.41
CA LYS A 142 -1.40 31.83 -5.94
C LYS A 142 -1.86 31.17 -4.65
N GLN A 143 -1.66 29.86 -4.50
CA GLN A 143 -2.01 29.14 -3.27
C GLN A 143 -1.10 29.54 -2.09
N ALA A 144 0.18 29.78 -2.38
CA ALA A 144 1.19 30.17 -1.41
C ALA A 144 1.17 31.67 -1.03
N GLU A 145 0.29 32.47 -1.65
CA GLU A 145 0.28 33.93 -1.49
C GLU A 145 -0.04 34.37 -0.05
N ASN A 146 -0.90 33.61 0.64
CA ASN A 146 -1.33 33.94 2.01
C ASN A 146 -1.15 32.79 3.01
N ASN A 147 -0.82 31.58 2.54
CA ASN A 147 -0.66 30.40 3.38
C ASN A 147 0.56 29.62 2.93
N ILE A 148 1.10 28.77 3.81
CA ILE A 148 2.12 27.81 3.42
C ILE A 148 1.48 26.76 2.52
N TYR A 149 2.18 26.39 1.45
CA TYR A 149 1.78 25.37 0.50
C TYR A 149 2.87 24.33 0.35
N GLY A 150 2.65 23.13 0.88
CA GLY A 150 3.50 21.97 0.68
C GLY A 150 2.91 20.99 -0.33
N LYS A 151 3.76 20.44 -1.21
CA LYS A 151 3.40 19.35 -2.13
C LYS A 151 4.60 18.49 -2.48
N ILE A 152 4.35 17.19 -2.62
CA ILE A 152 5.33 16.25 -3.17
C ILE A 152 5.07 16.14 -4.68
N GLU A 153 6.10 16.39 -5.48
CA GLU A 153 5.98 16.35 -6.94
C GLU A 153 7.29 15.92 -7.62
N PRO A 154 7.20 15.30 -8.81
CA PRO A 154 8.37 14.97 -9.60
C PRO A 154 8.96 16.23 -10.25
N ILE A 155 10.29 16.35 -10.18
CA ILE A 155 11.08 17.36 -10.90
C ILE A 155 11.79 16.67 -12.05
N THR A 156 11.68 17.24 -13.25
CA THR A 156 12.33 16.74 -14.47
C THR A 156 13.83 16.54 -14.22
N ASN A 157 14.32 15.35 -14.53
CA ASN A 157 15.72 14.96 -14.40
C ASN A 157 16.29 14.96 -12.97
N LYS A 158 15.46 15.08 -11.93
CA LYS A 158 15.89 15.01 -10.52
C LYS A 158 15.12 14.00 -9.66
N GLY A 159 13.93 13.58 -10.08
CA GLY A 159 13.11 12.61 -9.32
C GLY A 159 12.07 13.28 -8.43
N LEU A 160 11.65 12.62 -7.35
CA LEU A 160 10.62 13.12 -6.44
C LEU A 160 11.20 14.12 -5.43
N TYR A 161 10.53 15.25 -5.28
CA TYR A 161 10.90 16.30 -4.33
C TYR A 161 9.70 16.71 -3.48
N LEU A 162 9.99 17.06 -2.23
CA LEU A 162 9.09 17.85 -1.40
C LEU A 162 9.32 19.33 -1.75
N ARG A 163 8.30 19.99 -2.28
CA ARG A 163 8.28 21.44 -2.50
C ARG A 163 7.42 22.08 -1.44
N VAL A 164 7.97 23.10 -0.78
CA VAL A 164 7.20 23.97 0.10
C VAL A 164 7.37 25.41 -0.34
N LEU A 165 6.26 26.13 -0.36
CA LEU A 165 6.19 27.56 -0.63
C LEU A 165 5.63 28.26 0.61
N ALA A 166 6.34 29.26 1.12
CA ALA A 166 5.95 30.03 2.28
C ALA A 166 5.99 31.53 1.96
N PRO A 167 4.92 32.29 2.23
CA PRO A 167 4.90 33.73 1.97
C PRO A 167 5.85 34.46 2.94
N ILE A 168 6.67 35.35 2.40
CA ILE A 168 7.51 36.29 3.17
C ILE A 168 6.69 37.58 3.31
N ASN A 169 5.89 37.65 4.36
CA ASN A 169 5.05 38.82 4.64
C ASN A 169 5.93 39.96 5.18
N GLU A 170 6.57 40.73 4.30
CA GLU A 170 7.29 41.94 4.72
C GLU A 170 6.31 42.92 5.40
N ALA A 171 6.77 43.58 6.46
CA ALA A 171 6.08 44.74 7.03
C ALA A 171 6.21 46.00 6.15
N SER A 172 6.83 45.87 4.98
CA SER A 172 7.19 46.98 4.09
C SER A 172 6.13 47.22 3.01
N VAL A 173 6.00 48.48 2.60
CA VAL A 173 5.01 49.03 1.65
C VAL A 173 5.24 48.58 0.20
N SER A 174 6.16 47.65 -0.04
CA SER A 174 6.42 47.11 -1.38
C SER A 174 5.20 46.30 -1.85
N ASN A 175 4.72 46.58 -3.06
CA ASN A 175 3.53 45.96 -3.63
C ASN A 175 3.80 44.57 -4.25
N GLU A 176 5.04 44.08 -4.15
CA GLU A 176 5.47 42.79 -4.70
C GLU A 176 5.61 41.77 -3.56
N LYS A 177 4.76 40.74 -3.56
CA LYS A 177 4.78 39.69 -2.55
C LYS A 177 5.90 38.71 -2.85
N LEU A 178 6.73 38.45 -1.84
CA LEU A 178 7.82 37.47 -1.93
C LEU A 178 7.39 36.15 -1.33
N ILE A 179 7.80 35.05 -1.97
CA ILE A 179 7.53 33.69 -1.57
C ILE A 179 8.87 32.96 -1.46
N LEU A 180 9.12 32.37 -0.30
CA LEU A 180 10.22 31.45 -0.08
C LEU A 180 9.81 30.07 -0.60
N GLN A 181 10.54 29.56 -1.56
CA GLN A 181 10.51 28.17 -1.98
C GLN A 181 11.62 27.39 -1.30
N ILE A 182 11.29 26.20 -0.79
CA ILE A 182 12.24 25.20 -0.35
C ILE A 182 12.00 23.90 -1.12
N LEU A 183 13.08 23.29 -1.60
CA LEU A 183 13.06 21.96 -2.21
C LEU A 183 13.92 21.01 -1.41
N GLN A 184 13.40 19.81 -1.18
CA GLN A 184 14.12 18.71 -0.55
C GLN A 184 13.92 17.44 -1.38
N PRO A 185 15.00 16.72 -1.76
CA PRO A 185 14.85 15.43 -2.45
C PRO A 185 14.21 14.41 -1.51
N VAL A 186 13.29 13.61 -2.06
CA VAL A 186 12.78 12.44 -1.36
C VAL A 186 13.90 11.38 -1.34
N PRO A 187 14.23 10.79 -0.16
CA PRO A 187 15.24 9.75 -0.07
C PRO A 187 14.91 8.57 -0.99
N ASP A 188 15.93 7.99 -1.65
CA ASP A 188 15.76 6.88 -2.61
C ASP A 188 15.01 5.67 -2.03
N SER A 189 15.17 5.45 -0.71
CA SER A 189 14.45 4.41 0.05
C SER A 189 12.93 4.58 0.03
N LEU A 190 12.42 5.80 -0.14
CA LEU A 190 11.00 6.14 -0.25
C LEU A 190 10.56 6.38 -1.70
N SER A 191 11.47 6.76 -2.60
CA SER A 191 11.18 6.98 -4.03
C SER A 191 10.67 5.70 -4.73
N THR A 192 11.22 4.54 -4.37
CA THR A 192 10.80 3.23 -4.91
C THR A 192 9.36 2.85 -4.50
N ILE A 193 8.87 3.37 -3.37
CA ILE A 193 7.51 3.16 -2.85
C ILE A 193 6.51 4.07 -3.59
N ALA A 194 6.95 5.27 -3.97
CA ALA A 194 6.12 6.30 -4.60
C ALA A 194 5.88 6.07 -6.11
N GLU A 195 6.81 5.46 -6.85
CA GLU A 195 6.59 5.09 -8.26
C GLU A 195 5.52 4.00 -8.45
N SER A 196 5.25 3.18 -7.42
CA SER A 196 4.15 2.20 -7.44
C SER A 196 2.75 2.83 -7.26
N VAL A 197 2.63 4.15 -7.05
CA VAL A 197 1.34 4.82 -6.77
C VAL A 197 0.65 5.38 -8.02
N GLN A 198 1.28 5.35 -9.20
CA GLN A 198 0.58 5.72 -10.45
C GLN A 198 -0.38 4.62 -10.95
N THR A 199 -0.24 3.37 -10.50
CA THR A 199 -0.96 2.19 -11.03
C THR A 199 -2.01 1.61 -10.06
N VAL A 200 -1.91 1.87 -8.75
CA VAL A 200 -2.69 1.11 -7.74
C VAL A 200 -4.06 1.72 -7.38
N PHE A 201 -4.45 2.87 -7.93
CA PHE A 201 -5.80 3.42 -7.67
C PHE A 201 -6.94 2.72 -8.45
N GLN A 202 -6.64 1.87 -9.44
CA GLN A 202 -7.65 1.14 -10.23
C GLN A 202 -7.74 -0.35 -9.91
N ASP A 203 -6.74 -0.94 -9.23
CA ASP A 203 -6.67 -2.39 -9.02
C ASP A 203 -7.10 -2.86 -7.62
N TYR A 204 -7.65 -1.97 -6.79
CA TYR A 204 -8.15 -2.30 -5.45
C TYR A 204 -9.38 -3.24 -5.44
N HIS A 205 -9.84 -3.73 -6.61
CA HIS A 205 -10.97 -4.66 -6.71
C HIS A 205 -10.70 -5.97 -7.47
N LYS A 206 -9.44 -6.34 -7.76
CA LYS A 206 -9.17 -7.55 -8.57
C LYS A 206 -8.43 -8.71 -7.90
N LEU A 207 -8.17 -8.66 -6.59
CA LEU A 207 -7.45 -9.74 -5.88
C LEU A 207 -8.29 -10.50 -4.85
N SER A 208 -9.61 -10.61 -5.07
CA SER A 208 -10.46 -11.50 -4.27
C SER A 208 -10.91 -12.78 -5.01
N TYR A 209 -10.52 -13.01 -6.27
CA TYR A 209 -11.08 -14.12 -7.06
C TYR A 209 -10.30 -15.45 -7.03
N SER A 210 -9.06 -15.50 -6.51
CA SER A 210 -8.27 -16.75 -6.49
C SER A 210 -8.48 -17.61 -5.25
N ARG A 211 -8.86 -17.04 -4.11
CA ARG A 211 -8.93 -17.77 -2.83
C ARG A 211 -10.16 -18.68 -2.73
N ASP A 212 -11.32 -18.20 -3.19
CA ASP A 212 -12.54 -19.01 -3.21
C ASP A 212 -12.50 -20.09 -4.29
N SER A 213 -11.92 -19.78 -5.46
CA SER A 213 -11.77 -20.74 -6.56
C SER A 213 -10.94 -21.97 -6.17
N LEU A 214 -9.88 -21.78 -5.38
CA LEU A 214 -9.04 -22.89 -4.91
C LEU A 214 -9.74 -23.77 -3.87
N LYS A 215 -10.49 -23.18 -2.92
CA LYS A 215 -11.31 -23.94 -1.95
C LYS A 215 -12.35 -24.79 -2.67
N VAL A 216 -13.01 -24.23 -3.69
CA VAL A 216 -14.02 -24.93 -4.49
C VAL A 216 -13.41 -26.14 -5.22
N ILE A 217 -12.25 -25.98 -5.87
CA ILE A 217 -11.61 -27.07 -6.61
C ILE A 217 -11.22 -28.23 -5.68
N PHE A 218 -10.59 -27.94 -4.53
CA PHE A 218 -10.18 -29.00 -3.61
C PHE A 218 -11.37 -29.72 -2.98
N SER A 219 -12.44 -29.02 -2.59
CA SER A 219 -13.67 -29.66 -2.12
C SER A 219 -14.31 -30.56 -3.19
N ILE A 220 -14.30 -30.15 -4.46
CA ILE A 220 -14.80 -30.98 -5.58
C ILE A 220 -13.94 -32.24 -5.76
N THR A 221 -12.60 -32.13 -5.69
CA THR A 221 -11.74 -33.31 -5.84
C THR A 221 -11.93 -34.32 -4.70
N LEU A 222 -12.05 -33.86 -3.45
CA LEU A 222 -12.19 -34.73 -2.30
C LEU A 222 -13.55 -35.45 -2.27
N THR A 223 -14.63 -34.74 -2.64
CA THR A 223 -15.97 -35.33 -2.78
C THR A 223 -16.01 -36.37 -3.91
N LEU A 224 -15.34 -36.11 -5.03
CA LEU A 224 -15.21 -37.08 -6.13
C LEU A 224 -14.48 -38.35 -5.70
N VAL A 225 -13.33 -38.21 -5.01
CA VAL A 225 -12.56 -39.36 -4.51
C VAL A 225 -13.39 -40.19 -3.52
N LEU A 226 -14.12 -39.53 -2.61
CA LEU A 226 -15.00 -40.21 -1.67
C LEU A 226 -16.12 -41.00 -2.38
N MET A 227 -16.75 -40.38 -3.39
CA MET A 227 -17.79 -41.03 -4.17
C MET A 227 -17.26 -42.26 -4.93
N LEU A 228 -16.07 -42.15 -5.53
CA LEU A 228 -15.40 -43.26 -6.20
C LEU A 228 -15.08 -44.40 -5.22
N ALA A 229 -14.57 -44.08 -4.03
CA ALA A 229 -14.27 -45.08 -3.00
C ALA A 229 -15.53 -45.87 -2.59
N ILE A 230 -16.66 -45.17 -2.37
CA ILE A 230 -17.93 -45.82 -2.02
C ILE A 230 -18.43 -46.71 -3.17
N LEU A 231 -18.37 -46.23 -4.43
CA LEU A 231 -18.76 -47.03 -5.59
C LEU A 231 -17.90 -48.29 -5.74
N THR A 232 -16.58 -48.18 -5.54
CA THR A 232 -15.69 -49.36 -5.58
C THR A 232 -16.01 -50.35 -4.47
N ALA A 233 -16.29 -49.89 -3.25
CA ALA A 233 -16.67 -50.76 -2.14
C ALA A 233 -17.98 -51.52 -2.42
N VAL A 234 -18.98 -50.85 -3.01
CA VAL A 234 -20.26 -51.47 -3.40
C VAL A 234 -20.13 -52.37 -4.64
N ALA A 235 -19.17 -52.12 -5.52
CA ALA A 235 -18.93 -52.94 -6.70
C ALA A 235 -18.18 -54.24 -6.38
N ILE A 236 -17.28 -54.20 -5.40
CA ILE A 236 -16.46 -55.34 -4.98
C ILE A 236 -17.18 -56.20 -3.91
N GLY A 237 -18.01 -55.59 -3.06
CA GLY A 237 -18.83 -56.28 -2.05
C GLY A 237 -20.16 -56.79 -2.58
#